data_AF-A0A246PI70-F1
#
_entry.id   AF-A0A246PI70-F1
#
_cell.length_a   1.000
_cell.length_b   1.000
_cell.length_c   1.000
_cell.angle_alpha   90.00
_cell.angle_beta   90.00
_cell.angle_gamma   90.00
#
_symmetry.space_group_name_H-M   'P 1'
#
loop_
_entity.id
_entity.type
_entity.pdbx_description
1 polymer ?
#
loop_
_entity_poly.entity_id
_entity_poly.type
_entity_poly.pdbx_seq_one_letter_code
_entity_poly.pdbx_strand_id
1 'polypeptide(L)'
;MLGVLCNLYLPIIFEWVIETSIMASILVGLILCLKMLLKNKLTPRWQYALWLILLVRLMLPWSPNSSFSMYTLLLQGYENLSNPLQENIKMQTIKEFNERKINSFNLKAENEGEREIIFQDEGKSFGHLSIYELLMYVWLLGVLCLSSFIIIVNRRLQIYLHKQPVITDERVLHIFKNCKEQMSIKREISLLLAGKISSPALHGYVRPRILLCEKHVTQLDDKQLRFIFYHELAHFKRKDVGVNWLMYSLLILNWFNPVLWYAYYAMREDQEIACDALALTFIGKKEKLAYGHTIITLLEHYSNFNQTPSLKNLSGNKYALKRRILMIKKFNKKSYRWSILGIAAVIGVSIFSLMNAKIAESSFEKENTSIKAFASQTKEAKEKEMDELKALQKKIDLYINEKQLISSFQTKLTEKGLMVTILEDVLFDSGKTDIKLESVGIVKELSHFLVSVAPREITVSGHTDNVPIANAKFSSNWELSTQRAVNFMQVLLQNKELPVEKFSAIGYGDYRPISQNDTQERKAKNRRVEVLILPLTEKTK
;
A
#
# COMPACT_ATOMS: atom_id res chain seq x y z
N MET A 1 -19.66 -0.34 17.09
CA MET A 1 -19.38 -1.55 16.28
C MET A 1 -19.34 -1.27 14.78
N LEU A 2 -20.37 -0.66 14.17
CA LEU A 2 -20.35 -0.28 12.73
C LEU A 2 -19.22 0.68 12.33
N GLY A 3 -18.87 1.67 13.17
CA GLY A 3 -17.80 2.62 12.87
C GLY A 3 -16.40 2.01 12.85
N VAL A 4 -16.14 1.01 13.71
CA VAL A 4 -14.84 0.30 13.76
C VAL A 4 -14.66 -0.62 12.55
N LEU A 5 -15.74 -1.30 12.12
CA LEU A 5 -15.75 -2.10 10.90
C LEU A 5 -15.58 -1.22 9.64
N CYS A 6 -16.26 -0.09 9.54
CA CYS A 6 -16.06 0.80 8.39
C CYS A 6 -14.65 1.38 8.34
N ASN A 7 -14.08 1.83 9.46
CA ASN A 7 -12.75 2.45 9.45
C ASN A 7 -11.63 1.43 9.18
N LEU A 8 -11.81 0.16 9.52
CA LEU A 8 -10.78 -0.87 9.29
C LEU A 8 -10.85 -1.48 7.88
N TYR A 9 -12.05 -1.80 7.39
CA TYR A 9 -12.21 -2.55 6.13
C TYR A 9 -12.36 -1.66 4.90
N LEU A 10 -12.90 -0.43 5.05
CA LEU A 10 -13.12 0.45 3.91
C LEU A 10 -11.81 0.86 3.20
N PRO A 11 -10.71 1.22 3.91
CA PRO A 11 -9.43 1.51 3.27
C PRO A 11 -8.86 0.30 2.53
N ILE A 12 -8.92 -0.89 3.15
CA ILE A 12 -8.43 -2.16 2.55
C ILE A 12 -9.19 -2.46 1.26
N ILE A 13 -10.52 -2.33 1.27
CA ILE A 13 -11.36 -2.56 0.10
C ILE A 13 -11.07 -1.51 -0.98
N PHE A 14 -10.92 -0.24 -0.58
CA PHE A 14 -10.65 0.84 -1.52
C PHE A 14 -9.31 0.65 -2.23
N GLU A 15 -8.22 0.37 -1.50
CA GLU A 15 -6.91 0.05 -2.06
C GLU A 15 -6.97 -1.15 -3.01
N TRP A 16 -7.62 -2.22 -2.58
CA TRP A 16 -7.82 -3.41 -3.41
C TRP A 16 -8.56 -3.08 -4.72
N VAL A 17 -9.62 -2.27 -4.66
CA VAL A 17 -10.36 -1.85 -5.86
C VAL A 17 -9.47 -1.04 -6.78
N ILE A 18 -8.66 -0.09 -6.27
CA ILE A 18 -7.76 0.72 -7.10
C ILE A 18 -6.71 -0.17 -7.80
N GLU A 19 -6.03 -1.05 -7.06
CA GLU A 19 -5.02 -1.95 -7.62
C GLU A 19 -5.61 -2.88 -8.69
N THR A 20 -6.73 -3.52 -8.38
CA THR A 20 -7.41 -4.40 -9.34
C THR A 20 -7.91 -3.63 -10.56
N SER A 21 -8.35 -2.38 -10.41
CA SER A 21 -8.77 -1.53 -11.53
C SER A 21 -7.62 -1.23 -12.49
N ILE A 22 -6.45 -0.89 -11.97
CA ILE A 22 -5.25 -0.62 -12.77
C ILE A 22 -4.84 -1.88 -13.54
N MET A 23 -4.73 -3.00 -12.83
CA MET A 23 -4.36 -4.29 -13.40
C MET A 23 -5.35 -4.77 -14.46
N ALA A 24 -6.65 -4.62 -14.20
CA ALA A 24 -7.71 -4.94 -15.15
C ALA A 24 -7.66 -4.05 -16.40
N SER A 25 -7.28 -2.78 -16.28
CA SER A 25 -7.12 -1.88 -17.42
C SER A 25 -5.99 -2.33 -18.35
N ILE A 26 -4.87 -2.80 -17.78
CA ILE A 26 -3.76 -3.38 -18.56
C ILE A 26 -4.23 -4.66 -19.27
N LEU A 27 -4.97 -5.53 -18.56
CA LEU A 27 -5.56 -6.73 -19.17
C LEU A 27 -6.51 -6.39 -20.32
N VAL A 28 -7.34 -5.36 -20.20
CA VAL A 28 -8.20 -4.89 -21.30
C VAL A 28 -7.37 -4.54 -22.53
N GLY A 29 -6.27 -3.80 -22.37
CA GLY A 29 -5.34 -3.49 -23.45
C GLY A 29 -4.78 -4.75 -24.12
N LEU A 30 -4.37 -5.74 -23.32
CA LEU A 30 -3.86 -7.01 -23.81
C LEU A 30 -4.92 -7.80 -24.58
N ILE A 31 -6.14 -7.91 -24.06
CA ILE A 31 -7.26 -8.59 -24.73
C ILE A 31 -7.55 -7.94 -26.08
N LEU A 32 -7.59 -6.60 -26.14
CA LEU A 32 -7.83 -5.86 -27.37
C LEU A 32 -6.71 -6.07 -28.40
N CYS A 33 -5.45 -6.02 -27.95
CA CYS A 33 -4.29 -6.28 -28.80
C CYS A 33 -4.32 -7.71 -29.37
N LEU A 34 -4.55 -8.71 -28.52
CA LEU A 34 -4.64 -10.12 -28.93
C LEU A 34 -5.77 -10.33 -29.94
N LYS A 35 -6.94 -9.72 -29.72
CA LYS A 35 -8.06 -9.77 -30.66
C LYS A 35 -7.75 -9.08 -31.98
N MET A 36 -6.97 -7.99 -31.96
CA MET A 36 -6.52 -7.32 -33.17
C MET A 36 -5.57 -8.21 -33.98
N LEU A 37 -4.59 -8.84 -33.32
CA LEU A 37 -3.62 -9.75 -33.95
C LEU A 37 -4.27 -11.04 -34.48
N LEU A 38 -5.22 -11.61 -33.73
CA LEU A 38 -5.86 -12.89 -34.04
C LEU A 38 -7.24 -12.76 -34.71
N LYS A 39 -7.60 -11.56 -35.20
CA LYS A 39 -8.95 -11.22 -35.68
C LYS A 39 -9.56 -12.22 -36.67
N ASN A 40 -8.74 -12.78 -37.56
CA ASN A 40 -9.18 -13.72 -38.61
C ASN A 40 -9.11 -15.19 -38.19
N LYS A 41 -8.46 -15.49 -37.06
CA LYS A 41 -8.19 -16.85 -36.59
C LYS A 41 -9.04 -17.23 -35.38
N LEU A 42 -9.51 -16.24 -34.59
CA LEU A 42 -10.29 -16.49 -33.39
C LEU A 42 -11.80 -16.52 -33.70
N THR A 43 -12.49 -17.61 -33.34
CA THR A 43 -13.94 -17.69 -33.52
C THR A 43 -14.67 -16.72 -32.57
N PRO A 44 -15.91 -16.27 -32.89
CA PRO A 44 -16.65 -15.34 -32.03
C PRO A 44 -16.82 -15.80 -30.58
N ARG A 45 -16.96 -17.11 -30.37
CA ARG A 45 -17.08 -17.71 -29.03
C ARG A 45 -15.83 -17.44 -28.19
N TRP A 46 -14.66 -17.59 -28.78
CA TRP A 46 -13.37 -17.35 -28.11
C TRP A 46 -13.07 -15.86 -27.94
N GLN A 47 -13.48 -15.01 -28.88
CA GLN A 47 -13.38 -13.55 -28.72
C GLN A 47 -14.18 -13.08 -27.50
N TYR A 48 -15.37 -13.63 -27.30
CA TYR A 48 -16.16 -13.38 -26.10
C TYR A 48 -15.54 -14.02 -24.84
N ALA A 49 -15.03 -15.25 -24.93
CA ALA A 49 -14.45 -15.96 -23.78
C ALA A 49 -13.24 -15.25 -23.16
N LEU A 50 -12.45 -14.53 -23.96
CA LEU A 50 -11.33 -13.72 -23.44
C LEU A 50 -11.80 -12.67 -22.42
N TRP A 51 -12.98 -12.08 -22.60
CA TRP A 51 -13.54 -11.12 -21.65
C TRP A 51 -13.99 -11.77 -20.34
N LEU A 52 -14.26 -13.08 -20.31
CA LEU A 52 -14.57 -13.78 -19.05
C LEU A 52 -13.36 -13.82 -18.12
N ILE A 53 -12.14 -13.78 -18.66
CA ILE A 53 -10.90 -13.69 -17.87
C ILE A 53 -10.86 -12.35 -17.12
N LEU A 54 -11.27 -11.26 -17.77
CA LEU A 54 -11.39 -9.94 -17.14
C LEU A 54 -12.37 -9.96 -15.98
N LEU A 55 -13.52 -10.64 -16.13
CA LEU A 55 -14.49 -10.78 -15.04
C LEU A 55 -13.91 -11.56 -13.86
N VAL A 56 -13.23 -12.68 -14.14
CA VAL A 56 -12.56 -13.46 -13.09
C VAL A 56 -11.51 -12.61 -12.37
N ARG A 57 -10.70 -11.84 -13.11
CA ARG A 57 -9.70 -10.94 -12.52
C ARG A 57 -10.31 -9.92 -11.57
N LEU A 58 -11.40 -9.27 -11.98
CA LEU A 58 -12.10 -8.28 -11.17
C LEU A 58 -12.82 -8.88 -9.94
N MET A 59 -13.08 -10.19 -9.95
CA MET A 59 -13.70 -10.90 -8.82
C MET A 59 -12.70 -11.45 -7.80
N LEU A 60 -11.41 -11.57 -8.14
CA LEU A 60 -10.43 -12.22 -7.28
C LEU A 60 -9.80 -11.20 -6.32
N PRO A 61 -10.11 -11.27 -5.01
CA PRO A 61 -9.51 -10.38 -4.04
C PRO A 61 -8.04 -10.68 -3.78
N TRP A 62 -7.65 -11.96 -3.91
CA TRP A 62 -6.27 -12.42 -3.84
C TRP A 62 -5.89 -13.13 -5.14
N SER A 63 -4.71 -12.85 -5.67
CA SER A 63 -4.09 -13.62 -6.75
C SER A 63 -2.70 -14.09 -6.35
N PRO A 64 -2.29 -15.30 -6.75
CA PRO A 64 -0.98 -15.83 -6.42
C PRO A 64 0.14 -14.96 -7.02
N ASN A 65 1.16 -14.68 -6.21
CA ASN A 65 2.34 -13.92 -6.61
C ASN A 65 3.25 -14.79 -7.49
N SER A 66 3.71 -14.27 -8.63
CA SER A 66 4.59 -14.98 -9.57
C SER A 66 5.60 -14.05 -10.24
N SER A 67 6.80 -14.56 -10.49
CA SER A 67 7.83 -13.88 -11.29
C SER A 67 7.44 -13.73 -12.77
N PHE A 68 6.51 -14.56 -13.26
CA PHE A 68 6.02 -14.54 -14.66
C PHE A 68 4.80 -13.63 -14.87
N SER A 69 4.44 -12.82 -13.88
CA SER A 69 3.33 -11.87 -14.00
C SER A 69 3.67 -10.71 -14.95
N MET A 70 2.68 -10.30 -15.74
CA MET A 70 2.79 -9.12 -16.60
C MET A 70 3.11 -7.83 -15.83
N TYR A 71 2.69 -7.75 -14.57
CA TYR A 71 2.90 -6.57 -13.74
C TYR A 71 4.37 -6.46 -13.29
N THR A 72 5.11 -7.59 -13.17
CA THR A 72 6.56 -7.59 -12.88
C THR A 72 7.36 -6.94 -14.00
N LEU A 73 7.06 -7.27 -15.27
CA LEU A 73 7.74 -6.69 -16.43
C LEU A 73 7.52 -5.17 -16.53
N LEU A 74 6.31 -4.72 -16.15
CA LEU A 74 5.93 -3.31 -16.19
C LEU A 74 6.58 -2.52 -15.04
N LEU A 75 6.62 -3.08 -13.83
CA LEU A 75 7.36 -2.48 -12.70
C LEU A 75 8.87 -2.38 -12.98
N GLN A 76 9.47 -3.42 -13.55
CA GLN A 76 10.89 -3.44 -13.89
C GLN A 76 11.23 -2.41 -15.00
N GLY A 77 10.31 -2.18 -15.94
CA GLY A 77 10.43 -1.11 -16.93
C GLY A 77 10.38 0.30 -16.33
N TYR A 78 9.61 0.51 -15.25
CA TYR A 78 9.52 1.79 -14.55
C TYR A 78 10.72 2.06 -13.63
N GLU A 79 11.23 1.05 -12.88
CA GLU A 79 12.44 1.21 -12.06
C GLU A 79 13.66 1.59 -12.91
N ASN A 80 13.81 0.98 -14.08
CA ASN A 80 14.89 1.32 -15.01
C ASN A 80 14.81 2.76 -15.56
N LEU A 81 13.63 3.38 -15.55
CA LEU A 81 13.42 4.76 -16.02
C LEU A 81 13.57 5.80 -14.90
N SER A 82 13.36 5.41 -13.64
CA SER A 82 13.32 6.31 -12.47
C SER A 82 14.65 6.39 -11.69
N ASN A 83 15.56 5.45 -11.90
CA ASN A 83 16.87 5.40 -11.25
C ASN A 83 17.73 6.69 -11.36
N PRO A 84 17.70 7.52 -12.44
CA PRO A 84 18.55 8.72 -12.48
C PRO A 84 18.05 9.87 -11.57
N LEU A 85 16.76 9.90 -11.20
CA LEU A 85 16.18 11.01 -10.41
C LEU A 85 16.12 10.70 -8.92
N GLN A 86 16.01 9.42 -8.55
CA GLN A 86 15.80 9.00 -7.15
C GLN A 86 17.10 8.93 -6.33
N GLU A 87 18.25 8.79 -6.99
CA GLU A 87 19.57 8.82 -6.34
C GLU A 87 19.89 10.21 -5.77
N ASN A 88 19.52 11.28 -6.48
CA ASN A 88 19.72 12.66 -6.05
C ASN A 88 18.84 13.06 -4.85
N ILE A 89 17.59 12.55 -4.78
CA ILE A 89 16.66 12.85 -3.69
C ILE A 89 17.02 12.08 -2.41
N LYS A 90 17.53 10.83 -2.54
CA LYS A 90 17.99 10.04 -1.39
C LYS A 90 19.22 10.67 -0.71
N MET A 91 20.18 11.17 -1.48
CA MET A 91 21.39 11.84 -0.94
C MET A 91 21.06 13.10 -0.15
N GLN A 92 20.05 13.87 -0.58
CA GLN A 92 19.62 15.09 0.09
C GLN A 92 18.86 14.79 1.40
N THR A 93 18.00 13.77 1.40
CA THR A 93 17.20 13.37 2.56
C THR A 93 18.06 12.75 3.68
N ILE A 94 19.11 11.99 3.34
CA ILE A 94 20.05 11.42 4.32
C ILE A 94 20.87 12.51 5.00
N LYS A 95 21.21 13.58 4.27
CA LYS A 95 21.94 14.73 4.79
C LYS A 95 21.11 15.53 5.81
N GLU A 96 19.85 15.80 5.48
CA GLU A 96 18.91 16.47 6.41
C GLU A 96 18.52 15.61 7.62
N PHE A 97 18.41 14.29 7.46
CA PHE A 97 18.12 13.38 8.58
C PHE A 97 19.30 13.27 9.57
N ASN A 98 20.54 13.29 9.06
CA ASN A 98 21.73 13.29 9.91
C ASN A 98 21.91 14.62 10.66
N GLU A 99 21.63 15.77 10.03
CA GLU A 99 21.64 17.07 10.71
C GLU A 99 20.57 17.16 11.82
N ARG A 100 19.36 16.62 11.59
CA ARG A 100 18.31 16.57 12.63
C ARG A 100 18.62 15.59 13.76
N LYS A 101 19.26 14.45 13.48
CA LYS A 101 19.62 13.48 14.52
C LYS A 101 20.72 14.03 15.44
N ILE A 102 21.70 14.75 14.89
CA ILE A 102 22.74 15.45 15.65
C ILE A 102 22.13 16.56 16.54
N ASN A 103 21.15 17.31 16.03
CA ASN A 103 20.45 18.33 16.82
C ASN A 103 19.51 17.74 17.90
N SER A 104 18.88 16.59 17.63
CA SER A 104 17.99 15.91 18.60
C SER A 104 18.72 15.19 19.73
N PHE A 105 19.99 14.81 19.53
CA PHE A 105 20.83 14.21 20.57
C PHE A 105 21.33 15.23 21.60
N ASN A 106 21.34 16.52 21.26
CA ASN A 106 21.68 17.62 22.18
C ASN A 106 20.50 18.12 23.03
N LEU A 107 19.27 17.64 22.80
CA LEU A 107 18.05 18.08 23.50
C LEU A 107 17.36 16.99 24.34
N LYS A 108 17.97 15.82 24.53
CA LYS A 108 17.46 14.73 25.40
C LYS A 108 18.40 14.46 26.58
N ALA A 109 18.77 15.51 27.30
CA ALA A 109 19.40 15.43 28.60
C ALA A 109 18.81 16.48 29.55
N GLU A 110 17.48 16.57 29.59
CA GLU A 110 16.75 17.31 30.61
C GLU A 110 15.45 16.54 30.93
N ASN A 111 15.25 16.32 32.23
CA ASN A 111 14.04 15.85 32.90
C ASN A 111 13.80 14.33 32.99
N GLU A 112 14.50 13.69 33.94
CA GLU A 112 13.91 12.60 34.74
C GLU A 112 13.43 13.17 36.08
N GLY A 113 12.13 13.42 36.17
CA GLY A 113 11.42 13.82 37.39
C GLY A 113 9.93 13.71 37.15
N GLU A 114 9.28 12.80 37.87
CA GLU A 114 7.82 12.63 38.03
C GLU A 114 6.96 12.61 36.75
N ARG A 115 6.62 11.41 36.28
CA ARG A 115 5.44 11.24 35.42
C ARG A 115 4.21 11.07 36.30
N GLU A 116 3.59 12.19 36.68
CA GLU A 116 2.12 12.21 36.73
C GLU A 116 1.62 11.97 35.31
N ILE A 117 0.76 10.97 35.14
CA ILE A 117 0.07 10.71 33.88
C ILE A 117 -1.01 11.81 33.74
N ILE A 118 -0.60 12.98 33.26
CA ILE A 118 -1.52 13.95 32.69
C ILE A 118 -1.94 13.37 31.34
N PHE A 119 -3.14 12.78 31.29
CA PHE A 119 -3.86 12.62 30.04
C PHE A 119 -4.12 14.02 29.48
N GLN A 120 -3.19 14.49 28.67
CA GLN A 120 -3.45 15.62 27.79
C GLN A 120 -4.40 15.11 26.72
N ASP A 121 -5.68 15.40 26.93
CA ASP A 121 -6.74 15.38 25.95
C ASP A 121 -6.22 16.18 24.74
N GLU A 122 -5.80 15.47 23.69
CA GLU A 122 -5.48 16.10 22.41
C GLU A 122 -6.74 16.81 21.95
N GLY A 123 -6.73 18.12 22.12
CA GLY A 123 -7.73 19.02 21.60
C GLY A 123 -8.01 18.64 20.16
N LYS A 124 -9.29 18.31 19.91
CA LYS A 124 -9.88 18.15 18.59
C LYS A 124 -9.36 19.23 17.64
N SER A 125 -8.34 18.87 16.85
CA SER A 125 -8.03 19.60 15.64
C SER A 125 -9.23 19.42 14.72
N PHE A 126 -9.87 20.54 14.38
CA PHE A 126 -10.99 20.59 13.47
C PHE A 126 -10.53 20.08 12.09
N GLY A 127 -10.84 18.82 11.82
CA GLY A 127 -11.00 18.12 10.54
C GLY A 127 -10.42 18.73 9.26
N HIS A 128 -9.13 18.52 9.00
CA HIS A 128 -8.67 18.36 7.61
C HIS A 128 -8.69 16.86 7.28
N LEU A 129 -9.77 16.41 6.64
CA LEU A 129 -9.84 15.08 6.01
C LEU A 129 -8.63 14.92 5.08
N SER A 130 -7.91 13.81 5.20
CA SER A 130 -6.86 13.48 4.23
C SER A 130 -7.50 13.37 2.84
N ILE A 131 -6.79 13.80 1.78
CA ILE A 131 -7.27 13.68 0.38
C ILE A 131 -7.66 12.23 0.07
N TYR A 132 -6.91 11.27 0.63
CA TYR A 132 -7.21 9.84 0.51
C TYR A 132 -8.56 9.48 1.15
N GLU A 133 -8.84 9.97 2.35
CA GLU A 133 -10.12 9.75 3.04
C GLU A 133 -11.28 10.35 2.24
N LEU A 134 -11.09 11.57 1.71
CA LEU A 134 -12.07 12.20 0.83
C LEU A 134 -12.36 11.34 -0.41
N LEU A 135 -11.33 10.86 -1.11
CA LEU A 135 -11.49 10.01 -2.31
C LEU A 135 -12.19 8.70 -1.98
N MET A 136 -11.88 8.08 -0.85
CA MET A 136 -12.52 6.85 -0.37
C MET A 136 -14.02 7.07 -0.10
N TYR A 137 -14.39 8.15 0.59
CA TYR A 137 -15.80 8.47 0.84
C TYR A 137 -16.56 8.84 -0.44
N VAL A 138 -15.92 9.58 -1.36
CA VAL A 138 -16.48 9.88 -2.69
C VAL A 138 -16.72 8.60 -3.49
N TRP A 139 -15.76 7.66 -3.46
CA TRP A 139 -15.91 6.36 -4.10
C TRP A 139 -17.09 5.58 -3.53
N LEU A 140 -17.20 5.48 -2.20
CA LEU A 140 -18.29 4.78 -1.53
C LEU A 140 -19.65 5.41 -1.84
N LEU A 141 -19.73 6.75 -1.85
CA LEU A 141 -20.94 7.47 -2.23
C LEU A 141 -21.35 7.13 -3.67
N GLY A 142 -20.39 7.11 -4.60
CA GLY A 142 -20.63 6.70 -5.99
C GLY A 142 -21.19 5.27 -6.10
N VAL A 143 -20.61 4.32 -5.37
CA VAL A 143 -21.09 2.93 -5.30
C VAL A 143 -22.54 2.87 -4.79
N LEU A 144 -22.85 3.59 -3.72
CA LEU A 144 -24.19 3.61 -3.11
C LEU A 144 -25.23 4.26 -4.03
N CYS A 145 -24.89 5.39 -4.66
CA CYS A 145 -25.77 6.10 -5.59
C CYS A 145 -26.07 5.24 -6.83
N LEU A 146 -25.04 4.66 -7.47
CA LEU A 146 -25.22 3.83 -8.66
C LEU A 146 -25.95 2.52 -8.34
N SER A 147 -25.64 1.88 -7.21
CA SER A 147 -26.37 0.68 -6.76
C SER A 147 -27.85 0.98 -6.53
N SER A 148 -28.15 2.08 -5.82
CA SER A 148 -29.53 2.50 -5.55
C SER A 148 -30.29 2.81 -6.84
N PHE A 149 -29.67 3.55 -7.76
CA PHE A 149 -30.23 3.85 -9.08
C PHE A 149 -30.56 2.57 -9.85
N ILE A 150 -29.63 1.62 -9.92
CA ILE A 150 -29.81 0.35 -10.62
C ILE A 150 -30.91 -0.50 -9.97
N ILE A 151 -30.97 -0.55 -8.64
CA ILE A 151 -32.04 -1.26 -7.93
C ILE A 151 -33.39 -0.63 -8.26
N ILE A 152 -33.51 0.70 -8.21
CA ILE A 152 -34.77 1.40 -8.50
C ILE A 152 -35.23 1.15 -9.94
N VAL A 153 -34.33 1.29 -10.93
CA VAL A 153 -34.65 1.05 -12.35
C VAL A 153 -35.10 -0.39 -12.58
N ASN A 154 -34.38 -1.37 -12.02
CA ASN A 154 -34.74 -2.78 -12.18
C ASN A 154 -36.01 -3.16 -11.44
N ARG A 155 -36.28 -2.59 -10.25
CA ARG A 155 -37.55 -2.78 -9.54
C ARG A 155 -38.72 -2.21 -10.34
N ARG A 156 -38.58 -1.00 -10.88
CA ARG A 156 -39.60 -0.39 -11.76
C ARG A 156 -39.88 -1.27 -12.98
N LEU A 157 -38.83 -1.78 -13.62
CA LEU A 157 -38.96 -2.70 -14.74
C LEU A 157 -39.66 -4.01 -14.33
N GLN A 158 -39.27 -4.61 -13.22
CA GLN A 158 -39.87 -5.86 -12.73
C GLN A 158 -41.37 -5.68 -12.43
N ILE A 159 -41.75 -4.57 -11.80
CA ILE A 159 -43.15 -4.23 -11.55
C ILE A 159 -43.91 -4.06 -12.87
N TYR A 160 -43.32 -3.37 -13.86
CA TYR A 160 -43.90 -3.23 -15.20
C TYR A 160 -44.12 -4.58 -15.88
N LEU A 161 -43.11 -5.46 -15.87
CA LEU A 161 -43.16 -6.78 -16.51
C LEU A 161 -44.08 -7.77 -15.80
N HIS A 162 -44.34 -7.60 -14.50
CA HIS A 162 -45.31 -8.43 -13.78
C HIS A 162 -46.76 -8.14 -14.21
N LYS A 163 -47.03 -6.94 -14.72
CA LYS A 163 -48.37 -6.53 -15.21
C LYS A 163 -48.62 -6.87 -16.68
N GLN A 164 -47.62 -7.36 -17.40
CA GLN A 164 -47.76 -7.66 -18.82
C GLN A 164 -48.40 -9.03 -19.05
N PRO A 165 -49.27 -9.17 -20.07
CA PRO A 165 -49.92 -10.45 -20.37
C PRO A 165 -48.95 -11.46 -20.99
N VAL A 166 -49.24 -12.75 -20.78
CA VAL A 166 -48.55 -13.87 -21.44
C VAL A 166 -49.06 -14.00 -22.87
N ILE A 167 -48.16 -14.29 -23.81
CA ILE A 167 -48.54 -14.51 -25.20
C ILE A 167 -49.25 -15.87 -25.31
N THR A 168 -50.48 -15.85 -25.81
CA THR A 168 -51.34 -17.04 -26.01
C THR A 168 -51.49 -17.45 -27.47
N ASP A 169 -50.87 -16.72 -28.40
CA ASP A 169 -50.92 -17.02 -29.84
C ASP A 169 -50.31 -18.39 -30.13
N GLU A 170 -51.13 -19.33 -30.64
CA GLU A 170 -50.71 -20.71 -30.92
C GLU A 170 -49.60 -20.80 -31.96
N ARG A 171 -49.61 -19.92 -32.98
CA ARG A 171 -48.57 -19.89 -34.03
C ARG A 171 -47.22 -19.57 -33.40
N VAL A 172 -47.16 -18.51 -32.61
CA VAL A 172 -45.93 -18.06 -31.96
C VAL A 172 -45.44 -19.09 -30.95
N LEU A 173 -46.35 -19.65 -30.13
CA LEU A 173 -46.02 -20.67 -29.13
C LEU A 173 -45.48 -21.95 -29.77
N HIS A 174 -46.07 -22.39 -30.88
CA HIS A 174 -45.59 -23.57 -31.62
C HIS A 174 -44.18 -23.36 -32.19
N ILE A 175 -43.93 -22.23 -32.85
CA ILE A 175 -42.59 -21.89 -33.38
C ILE A 175 -41.57 -21.83 -32.23
N PHE A 176 -41.94 -21.19 -31.12
CA PHE A 176 -41.07 -21.08 -29.95
C PHE A 176 -40.73 -22.44 -29.34
N LYS A 177 -41.73 -23.32 -29.16
CA LYS A 177 -41.56 -24.67 -28.62
C LYS A 177 -40.61 -25.49 -29.51
N ASN A 178 -40.80 -25.46 -30.82
CA ASN A 178 -39.94 -26.14 -31.79
C ASN A 178 -38.49 -25.64 -31.72
N CYS A 179 -38.29 -24.32 -31.61
CA CYS A 179 -36.95 -23.75 -31.44
C CYS A 179 -36.30 -24.23 -30.13
N LYS A 180 -37.07 -24.23 -29.03
CA LYS A 180 -36.62 -24.66 -27.71
C LYS A 180 -36.17 -26.12 -27.70
N GLU A 181 -36.95 -26.99 -28.33
CA GLU A 181 -36.64 -28.42 -28.47
C GLU A 181 -35.38 -28.65 -29.31
N GLN A 182 -35.26 -27.98 -30.47
CA GLN A 182 -34.08 -28.09 -31.33
C GLN A 182 -32.80 -27.59 -30.66
N MET A 183 -32.89 -26.57 -29.79
CA MET A 183 -31.75 -26.09 -29.00
C MET A 183 -31.52 -26.89 -27.72
N SER A 184 -32.32 -27.94 -27.47
CA SER A 184 -32.26 -28.83 -26.30
C SER A 184 -32.42 -28.09 -24.97
N ILE A 185 -33.32 -27.09 -24.93
CA ILE A 185 -33.58 -26.30 -23.73
C ILE A 185 -34.77 -26.90 -22.96
N LYS A 186 -34.48 -27.51 -21.81
CA LYS A 186 -35.49 -28.16 -20.97
C LYS A 186 -36.20 -27.19 -20.00
N ARG A 187 -35.55 -26.08 -19.65
CA ARG A 187 -36.11 -25.11 -18.70
C ARG A 187 -37.36 -24.46 -19.26
N GLU A 188 -38.33 -24.18 -18.40
CA GLU A 188 -39.49 -23.40 -18.75
C GLU A 188 -39.12 -21.93 -18.92
N ILE A 189 -39.56 -21.34 -20.04
CA ILE A 189 -39.35 -19.94 -20.40
C ILE A 189 -40.70 -19.44 -20.89
N SER A 190 -41.22 -18.40 -20.25
CA SER A 190 -42.50 -17.79 -20.61
C SER A 190 -42.31 -16.70 -21.66
N LEU A 191 -43.27 -16.54 -22.57
CA LEU A 191 -43.35 -15.44 -23.52
C LEU A 191 -44.29 -14.34 -22.99
N LEU A 192 -43.82 -13.10 -22.93
CA LEU A 192 -44.61 -11.95 -22.47
C LEU A 192 -44.73 -10.89 -23.58
N LEU A 193 -45.90 -10.26 -23.64
CA LEU A 193 -46.16 -9.13 -24.51
C LEU A 193 -45.74 -7.83 -23.79
N ALA A 194 -44.64 -7.21 -24.20
CA ALA A 194 -44.12 -5.99 -23.59
C ALA A 194 -44.23 -4.79 -24.54
N GLY A 195 -45.34 -4.05 -24.45
CA GLY A 195 -45.63 -2.94 -25.37
C GLY A 195 -44.62 -1.77 -25.33
N LYS A 196 -43.91 -1.56 -24.21
CA LYS A 196 -42.88 -0.50 -24.10
C LYS A 196 -41.51 -0.92 -24.61
N ILE A 197 -41.29 -2.19 -24.92
CA ILE A 197 -39.99 -2.70 -25.34
C ILE A 197 -40.05 -2.95 -26.84
N SER A 198 -39.33 -2.12 -27.59
CA SER A 198 -39.35 -2.12 -29.04
C SER A 198 -38.68 -3.38 -29.61
N SER A 199 -37.61 -3.89 -29.01
CA SER A 199 -36.84 -5.05 -29.49
C SER A 199 -37.21 -6.33 -28.75
N PRO A 200 -37.13 -7.52 -29.38
CA PRO A 200 -37.11 -8.78 -28.64
C PRO A 200 -36.01 -8.74 -27.58
N ALA A 201 -36.30 -9.25 -26.39
CA ALA A 201 -35.35 -9.22 -25.28
C ALA A 201 -35.56 -10.38 -24.30
N LEU A 202 -34.47 -11.02 -23.89
CA LEU A 202 -34.44 -11.94 -22.76
C LEU A 202 -34.30 -11.19 -21.43
N HIS A 203 -35.20 -11.46 -20.48
CA HIS A 203 -35.22 -10.89 -19.14
C HIS A 203 -35.16 -11.98 -18.05
N GLY A 204 -34.38 -11.73 -16.99
CA GLY A 204 -34.35 -12.53 -15.76
C GLY A 204 -33.40 -13.74 -15.79
N TYR A 205 -32.70 -13.97 -14.67
CA TYR A 205 -31.77 -15.11 -14.50
C TYR A 205 -32.43 -16.34 -13.84
N VAL A 206 -33.20 -16.12 -12.77
CA VAL A 206 -33.87 -17.19 -12.00
C VAL A 206 -35.20 -17.60 -12.65
N ARG A 207 -35.92 -16.65 -13.25
CA ARG A 207 -37.17 -16.90 -13.98
C ARG A 207 -37.07 -16.24 -15.36
N PRO A 208 -36.43 -16.91 -16.34
CA PRO A 208 -36.20 -16.34 -17.66
C PRO A 208 -37.53 -16.12 -18.39
N ARG A 209 -37.68 -14.95 -19.01
CA ARG A 209 -38.85 -14.53 -19.79
C ARG A 209 -38.37 -13.90 -21.07
N ILE A 210 -38.95 -14.27 -22.21
CA ILE A 210 -38.68 -13.60 -23.49
C ILE A 210 -39.80 -12.60 -23.74
N LEU A 211 -39.40 -11.37 -24.03
CA LEU A 211 -40.27 -10.24 -24.22
C LEU A 211 -40.39 -9.96 -25.72
N LEU A 212 -41.63 -9.86 -26.21
CA LEU A 212 -41.94 -9.46 -27.58
C LEU A 212 -42.93 -8.29 -27.57
N CYS A 213 -42.86 -7.41 -28.56
CA CYS A 213 -43.88 -6.41 -28.78
C CYS A 213 -45.00 -6.97 -29.66
N GLU A 214 -46.15 -6.29 -29.68
CA GLU A 214 -47.30 -6.68 -30.50
C GLU A 214 -46.97 -6.72 -32.00
N LYS A 215 -46.15 -5.78 -32.47
CA LYS A 215 -45.70 -5.75 -33.87
C LYS A 215 -44.87 -6.98 -34.25
N HIS A 216 -44.10 -7.56 -33.31
CA HIS A 216 -43.37 -8.79 -33.58
C HIS A 216 -44.30 -9.98 -33.79
N VAL A 217 -45.42 -10.02 -33.06
CA VAL A 217 -46.40 -11.11 -33.16
C VAL A 217 -47.20 -10.98 -34.46
N THR A 218 -47.63 -9.76 -34.81
CA THR A 218 -48.56 -9.55 -35.93
C THR A 218 -47.88 -9.34 -37.28
N GLN A 219 -46.68 -8.75 -37.34
CA GLN A 219 -46.04 -8.35 -38.60
C GLN A 219 -44.92 -9.28 -39.07
N LEU A 220 -44.29 -10.03 -38.18
CA LEU A 220 -43.18 -10.91 -38.57
C LEU A 220 -43.69 -12.24 -39.11
N ASP A 221 -43.02 -12.74 -40.13
CA ASP A 221 -43.30 -14.08 -40.66
C ASP A 221 -42.74 -15.19 -39.74
N ASP A 222 -43.15 -16.44 -40.00
CA ASP A 222 -42.73 -17.60 -39.20
C ASP A 222 -41.21 -17.81 -39.21
N LYS A 223 -40.53 -17.49 -40.32
CA LYS A 223 -39.07 -17.64 -40.44
C LYS A 223 -38.35 -16.56 -39.63
N GLN A 224 -38.81 -15.32 -39.69
CA GLN A 224 -38.29 -14.19 -38.95
C GLN A 224 -38.45 -14.42 -37.44
N LEU A 225 -39.62 -14.87 -37.00
CA LEU A 225 -39.86 -15.27 -35.60
C LEU A 225 -38.92 -16.40 -35.17
N ARG A 226 -38.77 -17.43 -36.00
CA ARG A 226 -37.84 -18.53 -35.74
C ARG A 226 -36.39 -18.05 -35.58
N PHE A 227 -35.94 -17.14 -36.43
CA PHE A 227 -34.61 -16.53 -36.35
C PHE A 227 -34.40 -15.73 -35.06
N ILE A 228 -35.39 -14.94 -34.65
CA ILE A 228 -35.37 -14.20 -33.38
C ILE A 228 -35.30 -15.18 -32.21
N PHE A 229 -36.11 -16.23 -32.20
CA PHE A 229 -36.10 -17.19 -31.10
C PHE A 229 -34.78 -17.93 -30.97
N TYR A 230 -34.14 -18.36 -32.08
CA TYR A 230 -32.79 -18.94 -31.97
C TYR A 230 -31.77 -17.96 -31.38
N HIS A 231 -31.89 -16.67 -31.67
CA HIS A 231 -31.01 -15.63 -31.10
C HIS A 231 -31.27 -15.42 -29.59
N GLU A 232 -32.52 -15.22 -29.17
CA GLU A 232 -32.87 -15.02 -27.76
C GLU A 232 -32.57 -16.27 -26.90
N LEU A 233 -32.87 -17.45 -27.44
CA LEU A 233 -32.54 -18.72 -26.80
C LEU A 233 -31.02 -18.97 -26.75
N ALA A 234 -30.25 -18.42 -27.68
CA ALA A 234 -28.79 -18.45 -27.61
C ALA A 234 -28.26 -17.64 -26.41
N HIS A 235 -28.82 -16.46 -26.13
CA HIS A 235 -28.50 -15.69 -24.92
C HIS A 235 -28.82 -16.49 -23.65
N PHE A 236 -29.98 -17.16 -23.63
CA PHE A 236 -30.37 -17.99 -22.50
C PHE A 236 -29.39 -19.15 -22.30
N LYS A 237 -29.08 -19.92 -23.35
CA LYS A 237 -28.19 -21.09 -23.29
C LYS A 237 -26.77 -20.72 -22.84
N ARG A 238 -26.30 -19.52 -23.19
CA ARG A 238 -25.00 -18.98 -22.77
C ARG A 238 -25.00 -18.31 -21.40
N LYS A 239 -26.15 -18.21 -20.72
CA LYS A 239 -26.33 -17.54 -19.42
C LYS A 239 -25.94 -16.05 -19.46
N ASP A 240 -26.15 -15.42 -20.61
CA ASP A 240 -25.65 -14.09 -20.90
C ASP A 240 -26.23 -13.00 -19.96
N VAL A 241 -27.45 -13.20 -19.45
CA VAL A 241 -28.09 -12.27 -18.47
C VAL A 241 -27.33 -12.27 -17.14
N GLY A 242 -26.87 -13.43 -16.67
CA GLY A 242 -26.09 -13.52 -15.43
C GLY A 242 -24.72 -12.85 -15.56
N VAL A 243 -24.06 -13.05 -16.70
CA VAL A 243 -22.78 -12.38 -17.01
C VAL A 243 -22.94 -10.86 -17.04
N ASN A 244 -24.04 -10.36 -17.61
CA ASN A 244 -24.32 -8.92 -17.60
C ASN A 244 -24.51 -8.38 -16.19
N TRP A 245 -25.29 -9.05 -15.35
CA TRP A 245 -25.49 -8.66 -13.95
C TRP A 245 -24.17 -8.60 -13.20
N LEU A 246 -23.34 -9.64 -13.33
CA LEU A 246 -22.02 -9.67 -12.73
C LEU A 246 -21.15 -8.49 -13.20
N MET A 247 -21.11 -8.24 -14.50
CA MET A 247 -20.31 -7.15 -15.05
C MET A 247 -20.78 -5.77 -14.59
N TYR A 248 -22.09 -5.55 -14.53
CA TYR A 248 -22.63 -4.29 -13.99
C TYR A 248 -22.27 -4.11 -12.52
N SER A 249 -22.35 -5.16 -11.70
CA SER A 249 -21.92 -5.09 -10.30
C SER A 249 -20.44 -4.70 -10.18
N LEU A 250 -19.57 -5.29 -11.01
CA LEU A 250 -18.14 -4.98 -11.04
C LEU A 250 -17.86 -3.55 -11.55
N LEU A 251 -18.64 -3.07 -12.52
CA LEU A 251 -18.57 -1.69 -13.02
C LEU A 251 -19.00 -0.67 -11.98
N ILE A 252 -19.98 -0.98 -11.12
CA ILE A 252 -20.36 -0.08 -10.02
C ILE A 252 -19.19 0.08 -9.06
N LEU A 253 -18.50 -1.01 -8.70
CA LEU A 253 -17.31 -0.94 -7.85
C LEU A 253 -16.18 -0.14 -8.51
N ASN A 254 -16.09 -0.21 -9.84
CA ASN A 254 -15.08 0.45 -10.65
C ASN A 254 -15.64 1.64 -11.45
N TRP A 255 -16.63 2.36 -10.92
CA TRP A 255 -17.40 3.34 -11.70
C TRP A 255 -16.53 4.45 -12.29
N PHE A 256 -15.42 4.78 -11.60
CA PHE A 256 -14.44 5.78 -12.00
C PHE A 256 -13.56 5.35 -13.18
N ASN A 257 -13.54 4.06 -13.56
CA ASN A 257 -12.61 3.53 -14.55
C ASN A 257 -13.23 3.50 -15.97
N PRO A 258 -12.89 4.44 -16.87
CA PRO A 258 -13.45 4.49 -18.23
C PRO A 258 -13.01 3.33 -19.12
N VAL A 259 -11.85 2.72 -18.85
CA VAL A 259 -11.35 1.56 -19.62
C VAL A 259 -12.25 0.35 -19.41
N LEU A 260 -12.76 0.15 -18.19
CA LEU A 260 -13.70 -0.93 -17.89
C LEU A 260 -15.08 -0.69 -18.51
N TRP A 261 -15.53 0.57 -18.58
CA TRP A 261 -16.75 0.92 -19.34
C TRP A 261 -16.59 0.62 -20.84
N TYR A 262 -15.43 0.94 -21.43
CA TYR A 262 -15.15 0.57 -22.82
C TYR A 262 -15.03 -0.95 -23.01
N ALA A 263 -14.39 -1.66 -22.07
CA ALA A 263 -14.32 -3.12 -22.08
C ALA A 263 -15.70 -3.75 -22.04
N TYR A 264 -16.60 -3.21 -21.22
CA TYR A 264 -18.00 -3.65 -21.18
C TYR A 264 -18.69 -3.46 -22.52
N TYR A 265 -18.56 -2.27 -23.12
CA TYR A 265 -19.10 -1.98 -24.43
C TYR A 265 -18.60 -2.98 -25.48
N ALA A 266 -17.28 -3.21 -25.54
CA ALA A 266 -16.67 -4.14 -26.48
C ALA A 266 -17.06 -5.61 -26.22
N MET A 267 -17.15 -6.01 -24.95
CA MET A 267 -17.62 -7.35 -24.55
C MET A 267 -19.07 -7.58 -24.98
N ARG A 268 -19.94 -6.57 -24.83
CA ARG A 268 -21.34 -6.65 -25.27
C ARG A 268 -21.43 -6.85 -26.78
N GLU A 269 -20.64 -6.12 -27.58
CA GLU A 269 -20.60 -6.37 -29.03
C GLU A 269 -20.19 -7.80 -29.37
N ASP A 270 -19.15 -8.33 -28.73
CA ASP A 270 -18.71 -9.71 -28.97
C ASP A 270 -19.72 -10.75 -28.48
N GLN A 271 -20.47 -10.42 -27.43
CA GLN A 271 -21.54 -11.26 -26.92
C GLN A 271 -22.67 -11.42 -27.95
N GLU A 272 -23.08 -10.33 -28.62
CA GLU A 272 -24.09 -10.36 -29.68
C GLU A 272 -23.62 -11.21 -30.88
N ILE A 273 -22.36 -11.03 -31.31
CA ILE A 273 -21.76 -11.82 -32.41
C ILE A 273 -21.66 -13.31 -32.01
N ALA A 274 -21.30 -13.62 -30.77
CA ALA A 274 -21.24 -15.00 -30.29
C ALA A 274 -22.64 -15.65 -30.20
N CYS A 275 -23.69 -14.87 -29.92
CA CYS A 275 -25.08 -15.32 -29.98
C CYS A 275 -25.52 -15.61 -31.41
N ASP A 276 -25.27 -14.69 -32.34
CA ASP A 276 -25.54 -14.91 -33.77
C ASP A 276 -24.84 -16.18 -34.27
N ALA A 277 -23.57 -16.39 -33.87
CA ALA A 277 -22.81 -17.58 -34.24
C ALA A 277 -23.41 -18.87 -33.67
N LEU A 278 -24.02 -18.82 -32.48
CA LEU A 278 -24.74 -19.96 -31.90
C LEU A 278 -26.08 -20.20 -32.62
N ALA A 279 -26.87 -19.15 -32.86
CA ALA A 279 -28.14 -19.24 -33.60
C ALA A 279 -27.92 -19.85 -35.01
N LEU A 280 -26.89 -19.40 -35.71
CA LEU A 280 -26.51 -19.91 -37.05
C LEU A 280 -26.12 -21.41 -37.07
N THR A 281 -25.87 -22.05 -35.93
CA THR A 281 -25.68 -23.50 -35.88
C THR A 281 -26.99 -24.26 -36.14
N PHE A 282 -28.13 -23.69 -35.76
CA PHE A 282 -29.48 -24.25 -35.94
C PHE A 282 -30.15 -23.78 -37.24
N ILE A 283 -29.66 -22.71 -37.85
CA ILE A 283 -30.17 -22.18 -39.12
C ILE A 283 -29.57 -22.94 -40.32
N GLY A 284 -30.37 -23.13 -41.37
CA GLY A 284 -29.96 -23.77 -42.62
C GLY A 284 -28.91 -22.94 -43.37
N LYS A 285 -28.01 -23.59 -44.13
CA LYS A 285 -26.94 -22.87 -44.87
C LYS A 285 -27.50 -21.86 -45.89
N LYS A 286 -28.62 -22.17 -46.54
CA LYS A 286 -29.30 -21.30 -47.52
C LYS A 286 -30.03 -20.14 -46.86
N GLU A 287 -30.30 -20.22 -45.56
CA GLU A 287 -31.13 -19.26 -44.81
C GLU A 287 -30.30 -18.17 -44.09
N LYS A 288 -28.96 -18.21 -44.18
CA LYS A 288 -28.08 -17.23 -43.50
C LYS A 288 -28.31 -15.79 -43.96
N LEU A 289 -28.60 -15.59 -45.25
CA LEU A 289 -28.91 -14.27 -45.78
C LEU A 289 -30.23 -13.76 -45.22
N ALA A 290 -31.26 -14.60 -45.19
CA ALA A 290 -32.56 -14.27 -44.61
C ALA A 290 -32.45 -13.93 -43.11
N TYR A 291 -31.62 -14.68 -42.37
CA TYR A 291 -31.28 -14.35 -40.98
C TYR A 291 -30.64 -12.96 -40.87
N GLY A 292 -29.63 -12.68 -41.69
CA GLY A 292 -28.96 -11.37 -41.71
C GLY A 292 -29.92 -10.21 -41.99
N HIS A 293 -30.81 -10.36 -42.97
CA HIS A 293 -31.85 -9.37 -43.25
C HIS A 293 -32.80 -9.17 -42.07
N THR A 294 -33.23 -10.25 -41.41
CA THR A 294 -34.10 -10.16 -40.22
C THR A 294 -33.46 -9.32 -39.11
N ILE A 295 -32.16 -9.52 -38.85
CA ILE A 295 -31.42 -8.72 -37.86
C ILE A 295 -31.32 -7.25 -38.26
N ILE A 296 -31.11 -6.95 -39.55
CA ILE A 296 -31.08 -5.57 -40.06
C ILE A 296 -32.45 -4.91 -39.89
N THR A 297 -33.52 -5.57 -40.34
CA THR A 297 -34.89 -5.07 -40.22
C THR A 297 -35.27 -4.80 -38.77
N LEU A 298 -34.89 -5.69 -37.84
CA LEU A 298 -35.11 -5.49 -36.40
C LEU A 298 -34.39 -4.26 -35.86
N LEU A 299 -33.14 -4.04 -36.27
CA LEU A 299 -32.36 -2.89 -35.82
C LEU A 299 -32.84 -1.57 -36.43
N GLU A 300 -33.27 -1.58 -37.67
CA GLU A 300 -33.78 -0.39 -38.35
C GLU A 300 -35.13 0.06 -37.79
N HIS A 301 -36.02 -0.88 -37.47
CA HIS A 301 -37.39 -0.56 -37.04
C HIS A 301 -37.57 -0.44 -35.52
N TYR A 302 -36.65 -0.98 -34.72
CA TYR A 302 -36.85 -1.13 -33.27
C TYR A 302 -35.68 -0.60 -32.40
N SER A 303 -34.80 0.25 -32.93
CA SER A 303 -33.56 0.74 -32.29
C SER A 303 -33.72 1.75 -31.14
N ASN A 304 -34.93 2.11 -30.71
CA ASN A 304 -35.12 3.12 -29.67
C ASN A 304 -35.20 2.55 -28.22
N PHE A 305 -34.13 2.89 -27.48
CA PHE A 305 -33.99 3.26 -26.05
C PHE A 305 -33.81 2.23 -24.89
N ASN A 306 -32.90 2.66 -23.99
CA ASN A 306 -32.41 2.21 -22.67
C ASN A 306 -31.76 0.82 -22.48
N GLN A 307 -30.42 0.85 -22.31
CA GLN A 307 -29.63 -0.26 -21.79
C GLN A 307 -29.85 -0.36 -20.28
N THR A 308 -30.54 -1.40 -19.82
CA THR A 308 -30.59 -1.74 -18.39
C THR A 308 -29.96 -3.12 -18.18
N PRO A 309 -29.36 -3.40 -17.02
CA PRO A 309 -28.74 -4.70 -16.74
C PRO A 309 -29.70 -5.89 -16.95
N SER A 310 -30.99 -5.65 -16.69
CA SER A 310 -32.07 -6.64 -16.80
C SER A 310 -32.64 -6.84 -18.20
N LEU A 311 -32.31 -5.97 -19.16
CA LEU A 311 -32.79 -6.04 -20.55
C LEU A 311 -31.61 -6.16 -21.49
N LYS A 312 -31.58 -7.24 -22.28
CA LYS A 312 -30.71 -7.32 -23.45
C LYS A 312 -31.50 -6.85 -24.66
N ASN A 313 -31.15 -5.69 -25.17
CA ASN A 313 -31.65 -5.19 -26.45
C ASN A 313 -30.53 -5.30 -27.49
N LEU A 314 -30.91 -5.48 -28.75
CA LEU A 314 -30.00 -5.41 -29.89
C LEU A 314 -29.35 -4.00 -29.97
N SER A 315 -28.02 -3.94 -30.00
CA SER A 315 -27.26 -2.67 -30.08
C SER A 315 -27.32 -2.05 -31.48
N GLY A 316 -27.68 -0.76 -31.55
CA GLY A 316 -27.88 0.01 -32.79
C GLY A 316 -26.65 0.67 -33.42
N ASN A 317 -25.43 0.40 -32.97
CA ASN A 317 -24.23 1.03 -33.57
C ASN A 317 -23.96 0.47 -34.99
N LYS A 318 -23.83 1.34 -35.99
CA LYS A 318 -23.46 1.02 -37.39
C LYS A 318 -22.22 0.12 -37.50
N TYR A 319 -21.19 0.36 -36.68
CA TYR A 319 -19.98 -0.48 -36.66
C TYR A 319 -20.26 -1.88 -36.10
N ALA A 320 -21.01 -1.97 -35.01
CA ALA A 320 -21.40 -3.24 -34.41
C ALA A 320 -22.24 -4.08 -35.38
N LEU A 321 -23.22 -3.45 -36.05
CA LEU A 321 -24.03 -4.09 -37.06
C LEU A 321 -23.19 -4.62 -38.23
N LYS A 322 -22.28 -3.79 -38.78
CA LYS A 322 -21.35 -4.21 -39.83
C LYS A 322 -20.54 -5.45 -39.41
N ARG A 323 -20.03 -5.48 -38.18
CA ARG A 323 -19.29 -6.64 -37.64
C ARG A 323 -20.16 -7.90 -37.60
N ARG A 324 -21.41 -7.80 -37.14
CA ARG A 324 -22.37 -8.91 -37.09
C ARG A 324 -22.67 -9.47 -38.47
N ILE A 325 -23.02 -8.62 -39.44
CA ILE A 325 -23.34 -9.06 -40.81
C ILE A 325 -22.14 -9.70 -41.50
N LEU A 326 -20.93 -9.15 -41.32
CA LEU A 326 -19.70 -9.76 -41.85
C LEU A 326 -19.43 -11.14 -41.25
N MET A 327 -19.67 -11.32 -39.95
CA MET A 327 -19.55 -12.63 -39.30
C MET A 327 -20.59 -13.62 -39.84
N ILE A 328 -21.86 -13.20 -39.94
CA ILE A 328 -22.95 -14.03 -40.47
C ILE A 328 -22.63 -14.51 -41.91
N LYS A 329 -22.15 -13.60 -42.76
CA LYS A 329 -21.72 -13.92 -44.13
C LYS A 329 -20.59 -14.95 -44.16
N LYS A 330 -19.59 -14.82 -43.28
CA LYS A 330 -18.40 -15.70 -43.24
C LYS A 330 -18.60 -16.98 -42.42
N PHE A 331 -19.73 -17.13 -41.73
CA PHE A 331 -19.94 -18.23 -40.78
C PHE A 331 -19.83 -19.61 -41.44
N ASN A 332 -19.04 -20.51 -40.83
CA ASN A 332 -18.88 -21.90 -41.28
C ASN A 332 -19.01 -22.87 -40.08
N LYS A 333 -19.85 -23.91 -40.23
CA LYS A 333 -20.13 -24.92 -39.18
C LYS A 333 -18.90 -25.77 -38.81
N LYS A 334 -17.89 -25.90 -39.68
CA LYS A 334 -16.70 -26.79 -39.48
C LYS A 334 -15.45 -26.08 -38.92
N SER A 335 -15.60 -24.98 -38.17
CA SER A 335 -14.46 -24.17 -37.70
C SER A 335 -13.70 -24.71 -36.46
N TYR A 336 -13.69 -26.03 -36.22
CA TYR A 336 -13.11 -26.61 -35.01
C TYR A 336 -11.56 -26.52 -34.94
N ARG A 337 -10.89 -26.39 -36.10
CA ARG A 337 -9.43 -26.23 -36.20
C ARG A 337 -8.90 -25.02 -35.43
N TRP A 338 -9.71 -23.97 -35.30
CA TRP A 338 -9.36 -22.76 -34.58
C TRP A 338 -9.72 -22.80 -33.09
N SER A 339 -10.37 -23.88 -32.63
CA SER A 339 -10.68 -24.06 -31.21
C SER A 339 -9.42 -24.27 -30.37
N ILE A 340 -8.41 -24.97 -30.90
CA ILE A 340 -7.13 -25.17 -30.21
C ILE A 340 -6.42 -23.83 -29.96
N LEU A 341 -6.35 -22.98 -30.99
CA LEU A 341 -5.78 -21.64 -30.87
C LEU A 341 -6.57 -20.78 -29.85
N GLY A 342 -7.89 -20.88 -29.84
CA GLY A 342 -8.74 -20.19 -28.88
C GLY A 342 -8.49 -20.62 -27.43
N ILE A 343 -8.34 -21.92 -27.19
CA ILE A 343 -7.99 -22.48 -25.87
C ILE A 343 -6.60 -21.99 -25.44
N ALA A 344 -5.61 -22.09 -26.32
CA ALA A 344 -4.25 -21.64 -26.03
C ALA A 344 -4.20 -20.14 -25.70
N ALA A 345 -4.96 -19.31 -26.42
CA ALA A 345 -5.09 -17.89 -26.14
C ALA A 345 -5.71 -17.62 -24.75
N VAL A 346 -6.80 -18.30 -24.40
CA VAL A 346 -7.44 -18.15 -23.08
C VAL A 346 -6.50 -18.59 -21.96
N ILE A 347 -5.83 -19.73 -22.11
CA ILE A 347 -4.88 -20.24 -21.11
C ILE A 347 -3.70 -19.28 -20.95
N GLY A 348 -3.09 -18.84 -22.06
CA GLY A 348 -1.96 -17.91 -22.02
C GLY A 348 -2.32 -16.59 -21.31
N VAL A 349 -3.46 -15.99 -21.66
CA VAL A 349 -3.93 -14.75 -21.02
C VAL A 349 -4.26 -14.98 -19.53
N SER A 350 -4.87 -16.12 -19.20
CA SER A 350 -5.22 -16.46 -17.81
C SER A 350 -3.96 -16.60 -16.93
N ILE A 351 -2.96 -17.36 -17.39
CA ILE A 351 -1.69 -17.54 -16.66
C ILE A 351 -0.98 -16.19 -16.50
N PHE A 352 -0.91 -15.39 -17.56
CA PHE A 352 -0.15 -14.15 -17.56
C PHE A 352 -0.81 -13.02 -16.74
N SER A 353 -2.15 -13.00 -16.65
CA SER A 353 -2.90 -11.89 -16.05
C SER A 353 -3.49 -12.16 -14.67
N LEU A 354 -3.81 -13.42 -14.35
CA LEU A 354 -4.37 -13.79 -13.04
C LEU A 354 -3.30 -13.95 -11.95
N MET A 355 -2.02 -13.83 -12.29
CA MET A 355 -0.91 -13.85 -11.34
C MET A 355 -0.47 -12.42 -10.98
N ASN A 356 -0.26 -12.13 -9.71
CA ASN A 356 0.31 -10.85 -9.26
C ASN A 356 1.82 -10.82 -9.44
N ALA A 357 2.39 -9.62 -9.56
CA ALA A 357 3.84 -9.46 -9.52
C ALA A 357 4.37 -10.06 -8.23
N LYS A 358 5.28 -11.02 -8.33
CA LYS A 358 6.16 -11.30 -7.20
C LYS A 358 7.10 -10.11 -7.10
N ILE A 359 6.78 -9.15 -6.23
CA ILE A 359 7.75 -8.20 -5.72
C ILE A 359 8.88 -9.08 -5.20
N ALA A 360 10.08 -8.90 -5.74
CA ALA A 360 11.23 -9.65 -5.29
C ALA A 360 11.45 -9.29 -3.81
N GLU A 361 10.97 -10.15 -2.90
CA GLU A 361 11.26 -10.11 -1.46
C GLU A 361 12.77 -10.05 -1.18
N SER A 362 13.60 -10.32 -2.19
CA SER A 362 15.05 -10.28 -2.12
C SER A 362 15.66 -8.90 -1.85
N SER A 363 14.95 -7.77 -2.00
CA SER A 363 15.49 -6.44 -1.64
C SER A 363 15.19 -6.06 -0.19
N PHE A 364 13.96 -6.24 0.29
CA PHE A 364 13.58 -5.88 1.67
C PHE A 364 14.07 -6.87 2.74
N GLU A 365 14.14 -8.17 2.45
CA GLU A 365 14.66 -9.14 3.42
C GLU A 365 16.19 -9.08 3.55
N LYS A 366 16.92 -8.77 2.47
CA LYS A 366 18.38 -8.60 2.54
C LYS A 366 18.77 -7.35 3.34
N GLU A 367 18.00 -6.27 3.26
CA GLU A 367 18.24 -5.04 4.01
C GLU A 367 17.86 -5.19 5.50
N ASN A 368 16.78 -5.90 5.83
CA ASN A 368 16.43 -6.19 7.23
C ASN A 368 17.39 -7.19 7.90
N THR A 369 17.97 -8.12 7.13
CA THR A 369 18.96 -9.08 7.66
C THR A 369 20.32 -8.42 7.87
N SER A 370 20.74 -7.50 6.99
CA SER A 370 21.97 -6.72 7.18
C SER A 370 21.85 -5.73 8.34
N ILE A 371 20.69 -5.08 8.52
CA ILE A 371 20.44 -4.17 9.66
C ILE A 371 20.42 -4.95 10.99
N LYS A 372 19.80 -6.13 11.04
CA LYS A 372 19.81 -6.99 12.25
C LYS A 372 21.20 -7.53 12.56
N ALA A 373 21.97 -7.93 11.55
CA ALA A 373 23.36 -8.38 11.73
C ALA A 373 24.27 -7.24 12.21
N PHE A 374 24.13 -6.04 11.64
CA PHE A 374 24.86 -4.84 12.08
C PHE A 374 24.46 -4.42 13.50
N ALA A 375 23.18 -4.46 13.85
CA ALA A 375 22.70 -4.15 15.20
C ALA A 375 23.20 -5.17 16.25
N SER A 376 23.31 -6.45 15.89
CA SER A 376 23.88 -7.49 16.77
C SER A 376 25.37 -7.27 16.99
N GLN A 377 26.13 -7.02 15.92
CA GLN A 377 27.57 -6.73 16.00
C GLN A 377 27.86 -5.45 16.80
N THR A 378 27.06 -4.39 16.62
CA THR A 378 27.20 -3.14 17.38
C THR A 378 26.91 -3.33 18.87
N LYS A 379 25.98 -4.23 19.22
CA LYS A 379 25.63 -4.52 20.61
C LYS A 379 26.74 -5.32 21.31
N GLU A 380 27.26 -6.36 20.66
CA GLU A 380 28.38 -7.16 21.19
C GLU A 380 29.65 -6.33 21.36
N ALA A 381 29.97 -5.45 20.38
CA ALA A 381 31.09 -4.53 20.49
C ALA A 381 30.92 -3.55 21.67
N LYS A 382 29.73 -2.96 21.84
CA LYS A 382 29.44 -2.04 22.95
C LYS A 382 29.52 -2.72 24.33
N GLU A 383 29.06 -3.97 24.43
CA GLU A 383 29.16 -4.75 25.68
C GLU A 383 30.62 -5.04 26.03
N LYS A 384 31.45 -5.44 25.06
CA LYS A 384 32.88 -5.65 25.26
C LYS A 384 33.62 -4.38 25.70
N GLU A 385 33.31 -3.24 25.09
CA GLU A 385 33.88 -1.95 25.48
C GLU A 385 33.48 -1.53 26.91
N MET A 386 32.25 -1.83 27.31
CA MET A 386 31.78 -1.55 28.67
C MET A 386 32.48 -2.44 29.71
N ASP A 387 32.82 -3.68 29.36
CA ASP A 387 33.62 -4.57 30.22
C ASP A 387 35.05 -4.06 30.41
N GLU A 388 35.67 -3.47 29.39
CA GLU A 388 36.99 -2.82 29.54
C GLU A 388 36.93 -1.62 30.49
N LEU A 389 35.90 -0.78 30.38
CA LEU A 389 35.68 0.34 31.30
C LEU A 389 35.41 -0.15 32.73
N LYS A 390 34.72 -1.27 32.89
CA LYS A 390 34.52 -1.91 34.19
C LYS A 390 35.82 -2.45 34.80
N ALA A 391 36.73 -2.98 33.97
CA ALA A 391 38.05 -3.40 34.42
C ALA A 391 38.90 -2.18 34.84
N LEU A 392 38.82 -1.07 34.10
CA LEU A 392 39.46 0.19 34.47
C LEU A 392 38.90 0.74 35.78
N GLN A 393 37.58 0.72 35.95
CA GLN A 393 36.90 1.12 37.19
C GLN A 393 37.49 0.39 38.40
N LYS A 394 37.61 -0.94 38.31
CA LYS A 394 38.19 -1.76 39.39
C LYS A 394 39.62 -1.35 39.73
N LYS A 395 40.46 -1.02 38.75
CA LYS A 395 41.84 -0.57 39.00
C LYS A 395 41.86 0.76 39.76
N ILE A 396 41.00 1.69 39.36
CA ILE A 396 40.87 3.00 40.02
C ILE A 396 40.32 2.81 41.44
N ASP A 397 39.30 1.98 41.63
CA ASP A 397 38.71 1.71 42.95
C ASP A 397 39.73 1.07 43.91
N LEU A 398 40.57 0.15 43.43
CA LEU A 398 41.65 -0.43 44.23
C LEU A 398 42.63 0.64 44.71
N TYR A 399 43.02 1.57 43.83
CA TYR A 399 43.91 2.67 44.20
C TYR A 399 43.27 3.63 45.21
N ILE A 400 42.00 3.98 45.00
CA ILE A 400 41.22 4.83 45.93
C ILE A 400 41.19 4.19 47.33
N ASN A 401 40.97 2.87 47.41
CA ASN A 401 40.96 2.15 48.67
C ASN A 401 42.36 2.10 49.32
N GLU A 402 43.41 1.80 48.56
CA GLU A 402 44.79 1.72 49.07
C GLU A 402 45.26 3.06 49.65
N LYS A 403 44.94 4.17 48.98
CA LYS A 403 45.30 5.52 49.42
C LYS A 403 44.31 6.15 50.40
N GLN A 404 43.28 5.41 50.83
CA GLN A 404 42.23 5.89 51.75
C GLN A 404 41.49 7.14 51.24
N LEU A 405 41.27 7.24 49.92
CA LEU A 405 40.68 8.40 49.24
C LEU A 405 39.16 8.29 49.03
N ILE A 406 38.51 7.29 49.64
CA ILE A 406 37.10 6.92 49.40
C ILE A 406 36.13 8.09 49.69
N SER A 407 36.48 8.98 50.62
CA SER A 407 35.67 10.14 50.98
C SER A 407 35.65 11.25 49.92
N SER A 408 36.63 11.29 49.01
CA SER A 408 36.81 12.37 48.04
C SER A 408 36.86 11.92 46.58
N PHE A 409 37.08 10.64 46.31
CA PHE A 409 37.11 10.05 44.98
C PHE A 409 36.06 8.94 44.87
N GLN A 410 35.25 8.99 43.81
CA GLN A 410 34.23 8.00 43.53
C GLN A 410 34.24 7.64 42.05
N THR A 411 33.95 6.40 41.73
CA THR A 411 33.76 5.96 40.34
C THR A 411 32.35 5.43 40.15
N LYS A 412 31.79 5.63 38.96
CA LYS A 412 30.48 5.08 38.58
C LYS A 412 30.47 4.73 37.10
N LEU A 413 30.14 3.48 36.79
CA LEU A 413 29.86 3.08 35.41
C LEU A 413 28.45 3.56 35.03
N THR A 414 28.35 4.35 33.96
CA THR A 414 27.10 4.91 33.44
C THR A 414 26.81 4.36 32.05
N GLU A 415 25.59 4.56 31.54
CA GLU A 415 25.23 4.17 30.17
C GLU A 415 26.11 4.82 29.08
N LYS A 416 26.71 5.98 29.40
CA LYS A 416 27.60 6.73 28.51
C LYS A 416 29.07 6.30 28.60
N GLY A 417 29.50 5.75 29.74
CA GLY A 417 30.91 5.42 29.99
C GLY A 417 31.27 5.44 31.48
N LEU A 418 32.56 5.36 31.80
CA LEU A 418 33.06 5.40 33.17
C LEU A 418 33.20 6.84 33.65
N MET A 419 32.50 7.19 34.73
CA MET A 419 32.56 8.50 35.36
C MET A 419 33.41 8.43 36.64
N VAL A 420 34.44 9.26 36.73
CA VAL A 420 35.26 9.44 37.93
C VAL A 420 34.93 10.82 38.52
N THR A 421 34.43 10.86 39.75
CA THR A 421 34.03 12.07 40.45
C THR A 421 35.02 12.38 41.56
N ILE A 422 35.48 13.63 41.62
CA ILE A 422 36.48 14.08 42.57
C ILE A 422 35.98 15.36 43.24
N LEU A 423 35.89 15.37 44.56
CA LEU A 423 35.42 16.54 45.30
C LEU A 423 36.42 17.69 45.23
N GLU A 424 35.89 18.92 45.18
CA GLU A 424 36.69 20.14 45.02
C GLU A 424 37.64 20.38 46.19
N ASP A 425 37.22 20.11 47.42
CA ASP A 425 37.96 20.41 48.65
C ASP A 425 39.33 19.70 48.72
N VAL A 426 39.45 18.56 48.04
CA VAL A 426 40.73 17.88 47.85
C VAL A 426 41.54 18.48 46.71
N LEU A 427 40.92 18.94 45.63
CA LEU A 427 41.63 19.43 44.46
C LEU A 427 42.05 20.91 44.53
N PHE A 428 41.24 21.78 45.10
CA PHE A 428 41.39 23.23 45.03
C PHE A 428 41.17 23.90 46.38
N ASP A 429 41.87 25.01 46.63
CA ASP A 429 41.47 25.91 47.71
C ASP A 429 40.17 26.65 47.34
N SER A 430 39.44 27.10 48.36
CA SER A 430 38.23 27.91 48.16
C SER A 430 38.50 29.13 47.27
N GLY A 431 37.70 29.28 46.21
CA GLY A 431 37.81 30.39 45.25
C GLY A 431 39.04 30.34 44.32
N LYS A 432 39.86 29.27 44.39
CA LYS A 432 41.00 29.07 43.49
C LYS A 432 40.73 27.99 42.44
N THR A 433 41.53 28.03 41.38
CA THR A 433 41.51 27.11 40.24
C THR A 433 42.80 26.30 40.11
N ASP A 434 43.83 26.65 40.86
CA ASP A 434 45.12 25.96 40.82
C ASP A 434 45.03 24.70 41.68
N ILE A 435 45.43 23.56 41.13
CA ILE A 435 45.37 22.28 41.84
C ILE A 435 46.37 22.32 43.00
N LYS A 436 45.93 21.92 44.19
CA LYS A 436 46.79 21.83 45.37
C LYS A 436 47.98 20.89 45.11
N LEU A 437 49.16 21.26 45.59
CA LEU A 437 50.40 20.51 45.36
C LEU A 437 50.30 19.05 45.82
N GLU A 438 49.62 18.81 46.94
CA GLU A 438 49.34 17.48 47.52
C GLU A 438 48.47 16.60 46.60
N SER A 439 47.59 17.21 45.80
CA SER A 439 46.64 16.52 44.93
C SER A 439 47.18 16.28 43.51
N VAL A 440 48.27 16.96 43.13
CA VAL A 440 48.94 16.75 41.83
C VAL A 440 49.36 15.29 41.66
N GLY A 441 49.82 14.62 42.72
CA GLY A 441 50.19 13.20 42.68
C GLY A 441 49.02 12.30 42.26
N ILE A 442 47.82 12.57 42.77
CA ILE A 442 46.62 11.78 42.47
C ILE A 442 46.17 12.03 41.02
N VAL A 443 46.22 13.28 40.55
CA VAL A 443 45.89 13.60 39.15
C VAL A 443 46.88 12.95 38.19
N LYS A 444 48.17 12.90 38.53
CA LYS A 444 49.18 12.16 37.75
C LYS A 444 48.90 10.66 37.72
N GLU A 445 48.51 10.05 38.82
CA GLU A 445 48.14 8.64 38.82
C GLU A 445 46.91 8.37 37.94
N LEU A 446 45.89 9.24 38.01
CA LEU A 446 44.75 9.14 37.11
C LEU A 446 45.18 9.21 35.64
N SER A 447 46.16 10.05 35.31
CA SER A 447 46.74 10.09 33.95
C SER A 447 47.35 8.75 33.53
N HIS A 448 48.03 8.03 34.44
CA HIS A 448 48.59 6.71 34.16
C HIS A 448 47.51 5.63 33.97
N PHE A 449 46.43 5.67 34.76
CA PHE A 449 45.29 4.78 34.52
C PHE A 449 44.66 4.99 33.15
N LEU A 450 44.57 6.24 32.69
CA LEU A 450 44.03 6.59 31.37
C LEU A 450 44.94 6.12 30.22
N VAL A 451 46.26 6.04 30.43
CA VAL A 451 47.20 5.41 29.47
C VAL A 451 47.05 3.89 29.42
N SER A 452 46.68 3.26 30.54
CA SER A 452 46.59 1.80 30.64
C SER A 452 45.47 1.16 29.81
N VAL A 453 44.67 1.98 29.14
CA VAL A 453 43.60 1.58 28.22
C VAL A 453 43.80 2.23 26.86
N ALA A 454 43.14 1.68 25.83
CA ALA A 454 43.19 2.26 24.50
C ALA A 454 42.74 3.75 24.49
N PRO A 455 43.29 4.59 23.60
CA PRO A 455 42.91 5.99 23.43
C PRO A 455 41.40 6.25 23.31
N ARG A 456 40.79 6.72 24.40
CA ARG A 456 39.34 6.98 24.51
C ARG A 456 39.06 8.48 24.57
N GLU A 457 37.87 8.88 24.15
CA GLU A 457 37.41 10.26 24.34
C GLU A 457 37.12 10.52 25.82
N ILE A 458 37.68 11.60 26.34
CA ILE A 458 37.65 11.95 27.76
C ILE A 458 37.14 13.37 27.91
N THR A 459 36.10 13.53 28.72
CA THR A 459 35.50 14.83 29.02
C THR A 459 35.72 15.17 30.50
N VAL A 460 36.41 16.26 30.78
CA VAL A 460 36.60 16.80 32.13
C VAL A 460 35.54 17.87 32.37
N SER A 461 34.72 17.70 33.40
CA SER A 461 33.60 18.59 33.71
C SER A 461 33.77 19.22 35.09
N GLY A 462 33.68 20.54 35.18
CA GLY A 462 33.71 21.27 36.45
C GLY A 462 32.30 21.62 36.93
N HIS A 463 32.05 21.48 38.23
CA HIS A 463 30.79 21.80 38.88
C HIS A 463 31.02 22.61 40.16
N THR A 464 30.11 23.55 40.46
CA THR A 464 30.11 24.35 41.68
C THR A 464 28.82 24.12 42.47
N ASP A 465 28.77 24.64 43.70
CA ASP A 465 27.51 24.84 44.40
C ASP A 465 26.81 26.13 43.92
N ASN A 466 25.64 26.42 44.49
CA ASN A 466 24.86 27.60 44.17
C ASN A 466 25.32 28.88 44.90
N VAL A 467 26.46 28.87 45.61
CA VAL A 467 26.97 30.09 46.24
C VAL A 467 27.60 30.95 45.14
N PRO A 468 27.09 32.17 44.88
CA PRO A 468 27.61 32.97 43.78
C PRO A 468 29.04 33.41 44.06
N ILE A 469 29.94 33.20 43.09
CA ILE A 469 31.27 33.81 43.09
C ILE A 469 31.29 35.04 42.19
N ALA A 470 31.81 36.14 42.73
CA ALA A 470 32.13 37.35 41.99
C ALA A 470 33.36 37.99 42.63
N ASN A 471 34.52 37.85 41.99
CA ASN A 471 35.78 38.44 42.45
C ASN A 471 36.60 38.95 41.26
N ALA A 472 37.78 39.52 41.52
CA ALA A 472 38.63 40.09 40.48
C ALA A 472 39.10 39.06 39.43
N LYS A 473 39.02 37.75 39.70
CA LYS A 473 39.48 36.67 38.83
C LYS A 473 38.35 35.93 38.11
N PHE A 474 37.15 35.85 38.71
CA PHE A 474 36.00 35.13 38.15
C PHE A 474 34.71 35.93 38.30
N SER A 475 34.03 36.11 37.17
CA SER A 475 32.75 36.83 37.05
C SER A 475 31.54 35.99 37.47
N SER A 476 31.64 34.65 37.41
CA SER A 476 30.56 33.73 37.73
C SER A 476 31.05 32.30 37.99
N ASN A 477 30.13 31.47 38.51
CA ASN A 477 30.36 30.04 38.70
C ASN A 477 30.61 29.27 37.38
N TRP A 478 30.14 29.78 36.24
CA TRP A 478 30.47 29.23 34.91
C TRP A 478 31.96 29.36 34.61
N GLU A 479 32.53 30.53 34.87
CA GLU A 479 33.94 30.79 34.62
C GLU A 479 34.84 29.99 35.57
N LEU A 480 34.47 29.97 36.86
CA LEU A 480 35.18 29.19 37.88
C LEU A 480 35.20 27.69 37.54
N SER A 481 34.04 27.11 37.22
CA SER A 481 33.93 25.68 36.88
C SER A 481 34.69 25.33 35.60
N THR A 482 34.60 26.17 34.57
CA THR A 482 35.32 25.98 33.30
C THR A 482 36.82 26.01 33.54
N GLN A 483 37.33 27.01 34.27
CA GLN A 483 38.76 27.13 34.52
C GLN A 483 39.30 25.99 35.39
N ARG A 484 38.52 25.48 36.35
CA ARG A 484 38.88 24.28 37.12
C ARG A 484 39.00 23.05 36.24
N ALA A 485 38.03 22.84 35.33
CA ALA A 485 38.07 21.73 34.39
C ALA A 485 39.30 21.81 33.47
N VAL A 486 39.61 23.01 32.95
CA VAL A 486 40.79 23.25 32.10
C VAL A 486 42.08 23.01 32.87
N ASN A 487 42.25 23.58 34.07
CA ASN A 487 43.45 23.39 34.87
C ASN A 487 43.66 21.91 35.26
N PHE A 488 42.59 21.21 35.61
CA PHE A 488 42.63 19.77 35.88
C PHE A 488 43.08 18.98 34.65
N MET A 489 42.48 19.25 33.50
CA MET A 489 42.85 18.65 32.22
C MET A 489 44.31 18.94 31.84
N GLN A 490 44.80 20.16 32.06
CA GLN A 490 46.19 20.53 31.79
C GLN A 490 47.18 19.71 32.64
N VAL A 491 46.85 19.44 33.91
CA VAL A 491 47.69 18.58 34.77
C VAL A 491 47.67 17.13 34.30
N LEU A 492 46.51 16.59 33.88
CA LEU A 492 46.44 15.26 33.25
C LEU A 492 47.35 15.18 32.00
N LEU A 493 47.27 16.18 31.13
CA LEU A 493 48.01 16.24 29.86
C LEU A 493 49.50 16.60 30.00
N GLN A 494 50.00 16.76 31.23
CA GLN A 494 51.44 16.73 31.46
C GLN A 494 52.04 15.37 31.09
N ASN A 495 51.25 14.30 31.21
CA ASN A 495 51.61 12.99 30.68
C ASN A 495 51.51 13.00 29.14
N LYS A 496 52.67 12.95 28.47
CA LYS A 496 52.79 13.06 27.00
C LYS A 496 52.32 11.82 26.24
N GLU A 497 52.00 10.75 26.95
CA GLU A 497 51.43 9.53 26.36
C GLU A 497 49.93 9.66 26.09
N LEU A 498 49.26 10.67 26.66
CA LEU A 498 47.84 10.93 26.43
C LEU A 498 47.61 11.73 25.13
N PRO A 499 46.70 11.28 24.25
CA PRO A 499 46.38 11.97 23.00
C PRO A 499 45.52 13.20 23.26
N VAL A 500 46.09 14.39 23.09
CA VAL A 500 45.45 15.67 23.42
C VAL A 500 44.12 15.86 22.67
N GLU A 501 44.03 15.38 21.43
CA GLU A 501 42.84 15.48 20.57
C GLU A 501 41.63 14.69 21.09
N LYS A 502 41.81 13.85 22.10
CA LYS A 502 40.74 13.07 22.74
C LYS A 502 40.18 13.73 24.00
N PHE A 503 40.72 14.86 24.42
CA PHE A 503 40.31 15.53 25.65
C PHE A 503 39.46 16.76 25.37
N SER A 504 38.44 16.96 26.20
CA SER A 504 37.64 18.17 26.24
C SER A 504 37.39 18.60 27.68
N ALA A 505 37.20 19.91 27.90
CA ALA A 505 36.87 20.48 29.20
C ALA A 505 35.55 21.26 29.09
N ILE A 506 34.65 21.06 30.05
CA ILE A 506 33.34 21.70 30.13
C ILE A 506 33.14 22.25 31.53
N GLY A 507 32.65 23.49 31.68
CA GLY A 507 32.15 23.99 32.96
C GLY A 507 30.62 23.97 32.95
N TYR A 508 29.99 23.45 34.01
CA TYR A 508 28.53 23.44 34.15
C TYR A 508 28.00 24.44 35.19
N GLY A 509 28.89 25.15 35.90
CA GLY A 509 28.51 25.96 37.06
C GLY A 509 27.71 25.14 38.07
N ASP A 510 26.63 25.74 38.56
CA ASP A 510 25.71 25.19 39.56
C ASP A 510 24.48 24.48 38.96
N TYR A 511 24.37 24.42 37.62
CA TYR A 511 23.18 23.95 36.90
C TYR A 511 23.08 22.43 36.76
N ARG A 512 24.08 21.68 37.25
CA ARG A 512 24.05 20.20 37.33
C ARG A 512 24.39 19.70 38.74
N PRO A 513 23.54 20.01 39.74
CA PRO A 513 23.77 19.56 41.11
C PRO A 513 23.47 18.06 41.23
N ILE A 514 24.27 17.34 42.03
CA ILE A 514 24.03 15.94 42.40
C ILE A 514 23.32 15.82 43.76
N SER A 515 23.23 16.93 44.50
CA SER A 515 22.51 17.03 45.77
C SER A 515 21.84 18.40 45.92
N GLN A 516 20.85 18.49 46.81
CA GLN A 516 20.18 19.77 47.10
C GLN A 516 21.18 20.78 47.69
N ASN A 517 21.08 22.06 47.31
CA ASN A 517 22.00 23.11 47.78
C ASN A 517 21.55 23.75 49.10
N ASP A 518 20.98 22.98 50.02
CA ASP A 518 20.37 23.45 51.26
C ASP A 518 21.30 23.38 52.47
N THR A 519 22.17 22.36 52.56
CA THR A 519 23.13 22.20 53.66
C THR A 519 24.58 22.31 53.18
N GLN A 520 25.50 22.66 54.10
CA GLN A 520 26.93 22.79 53.76
C GLN A 520 27.54 21.48 53.27
N GLU A 521 27.10 20.34 53.83
CA GLU A 521 27.55 19.01 53.41
C GLU A 521 27.07 18.67 51.98
N ARG A 522 25.83 19.02 51.62
CA ARG A 522 25.29 18.75 50.28
C ARG A 522 25.84 19.70 49.22
N LYS A 523 26.10 20.97 49.59
CA LYS A 523 26.85 21.92 48.75
C LYS A 523 28.27 21.42 48.46
N ALA A 524 28.95 20.83 49.45
CA ALA A 524 30.27 20.25 49.25
C ALA A 524 30.27 19.11 48.23
N LYS A 525 29.20 18.31 48.16
CA LYS A 525 29.05 17.26 47.12
C LYS A 525 28.88 17.86 45.71
N ASN A 526 28.25 19.02 45.57
CA ASN A 526 28.06 19.67 44.27
C ASN A 526 29.34 20.29 43.72
N ARG A 527 30.23 20.71 44.60
CA ARG A 527 31.58 21.21 44.29
C ARG A 527 32.52 20.06 43.92
N ARG A 528 32.67 19.77 42.63
CA ARG A 528 33.40 18.59 42.15
C ARG A 528 33.93 18.76 40.72
N VAL A 529 34.87 17.90 40.36
CA VAL A 529 35.31 17.66 38.97
C VAL A 529 34.93 16.23 38.59
N GLU A 530 34.33 16.07 37.43
CA GLU A 530 34.00 14.76 36.85
C GLU A 530 34.88 14.49 35.62
N VAL A 531 35.39 13.27 35.50
CA VAL A 531 36.11 12.79 34.31
C VAL A 531 35.30 11.66 33.71
N LEU A 532 34.68 11.91 32.55
CA LEU A 532 33.91 10.93 31.81
C LEU A 532 34.78 10.29 30.72
N ILE A 533 34.94 8.97 30.79
CA ILE A 533 35.72 8.16 29.85
C ILE A 533 34.73 7.38 28.99
N LEU A 534 34.70 7.68 27.69
CA LEU A 534 33.75 7.11 26.75
C LEU A 534 34.21 5.73 26.21
N PRO A 535 33.28 4.83 25.85
CA PRO A 535 33.62 3.62 25.11
C PRO A 535 34.18 3.97 23.73
N LEU A 536 34.96 3.08 23.11
CA LEU A 536 35.42 3.29 21.74
C LEU A 536 34.22 3.15 20.80
N THR A 537 33.64 4.26 20.36
CA THR A 537 32.69 4.23 19.24
C THR A 537 33.48 4.20 17.94
N GLU A 538 33.32 3.14 17.14
CA GLU A 538 33.83 3.13 15.78
C GLU A 538 33.33 4.37 15.04
N LYS A 539 34.27 5.21 14.55
CA LYS A 539 33.92 6.26 13.60
C LYS A 539 33.35 5.57 12.37
N THR A 540 32.06 5.77 12.13
CA THR A 540 31.45 5.54 10.81
C THR A 540 32.21 6.43 9.84
N LYS A 541 33.04 5.81 8.99
CA LYS A 541 33.78 6.46 7.91
C LYS A 541 32.85 6.81 6.76
#